data_AF-A0A4R3J6H9-F1
#
_entry.id   AF-A0A4R3J6H9-F1
#
_cell.length_a   1.000
_cell.length_b   1.000
_cell.length_c   1.000
_cell.angle_alpha   90.00
_cell.angle_beta   90.00
_cell.angle_gamma   90.00
#
_symmetry.space_group_name_H-M   'P 1'
#
loop_
_entity.id
_entity.type
_entity.pdbx_description
1 polymer ?
#
loop_
_entity_poly.entity_id
_entity_poly.type
_entity_poly.pdbx_seq_one_letter_code
_entity_poly.pdbx_strand_id
1 'polypeptide(L)'
;MSNASEAPTPDDGLRLMESADTGPVLAADGTPLKRSLGRALRRQKLRALMLIAPLLLFVLLTFIAPIADMLFRSVENQIVSDTLPRTVVALKDWDSTSGELPSEQIYEAAYYDIFIAAERKLHTRLGSRLNYELTGASSLFRKSGRGLDDIGEVYQDQFEDLNKAWKDGETWAQVMGSDAWLSEANSWGKSSGKLAPALELRDGIAELLPKTAESYSSFANFVRVDDGDNPASEDPWSLVYAALWQDLTSGADVSAYSGPNADLLQEAASAAQDFESISFTDGFAEIDEDWVDTPIWQTIKTYSPKYTSGYFLNSVDMKKTPDGPALRDEDQRIYGLLFKRTMFMSLVITISCIMLGYPVAWILANLPARTANLLMILVLLPFWTSLLVRTSAWKVMLQQQGVINDVLVWLGLVGDGDRLVMINNQFGTIVAMTHILLPFMILPLYSVMQTIPQTYLRAAKSLGATNWTAFWRVYFPQSVPGIGAGSILVFILAIGYYITPEIVGGTTGTFISNRIAYHISSSLNWGLAAALGAILLAVVLILYWAYDKIVGIDNVKLG
;
A
#
# COMPACT_ATOMS: atom_id res chain seq x y z
N MET A 1 37.61 -44.42 30.29
CA MET A 1 36.54 -45.22 29.64
C MET A 1 36.21 -44.54 28.32
N SER A 2 36.26 -45.35 27.25
CA SER A 2 36.07 -45.10 25.80
C SER A 2 35.46 -43.77 25.34
N ASN A 3 36.18 -43.06 24.47
CA ASN A 3 35.63 -42.04 23.56
C ASN A 3 34.65 -42.73 22.58
N ALA A 4 33.42 -42.21 22.49
CA ALA A 4 32.52 -42.53 21.40
C ALA A 4 32.97 -41.75 20.16
N SER A 5 33.46 -42.46 19.15
CA SER A 5 33.75 -41.88 17.83
C SER A 5 32.44 -41.42 17.19
N GLU A 6 32.33 -40.14 16.84
CA GLU A 6 31.29 -39.64 15.95
C GLU A 6 31.27 -40.48 14.67
N ALA A 7 30.10 -41.00 14.32
CA ALA A 7 29.91 -41.65 13.03
C ALA A 7 30.09 -40.58 11.93
N PRO A 8 30.90 -40.83 10.89
CA PRO A 8 31.19 -39.83 9.87
C PRO A 8 29.91 -39.37 9.18
N THR A 9 29.76 -38.05 9.03
CA THR A 9 28.64 -37.50 8.27
C THR A 9 28.80 -37.86 6.79
N PRO A 10 27.73 -37.87 5.98
CA PRO A 10 27.83 -38.11 4.55
C PRO A 10 28.81 -37.17 3.82
N ASP A 11 29.02 -35.95 4.35
CA ASP A 11 29.98 -34.97 3.83
C ASP A 11 31.44 -35.31 4.22
N ASP A 12 31.68 -35.90 5.39
CA ASP A 12 33.01 -36.42 5.77
C ASP A 12 33.44 -37.57 4.84
N GLY A 13 32.48 -38.42 4.46
CA GLY A 13 32.71 -39.47 3.47
C GLY A 13 33.06 -38.95 2.08
N LEU A 14 32.48 -37.82 1.67
CA LEU A 14 32.80 -37.17 0.38
C LEU A 14 34.20 -36.57 0.36
N ARG A 15 34.64 -35.94 1.46
CA ARG A 15 35.98 -35.34 1.60
C ARG A 15 37.10 -36.37 1.69
N LEU A 16 36.86 -37.50 2.36
CA LEU A 16 37.82 -38.60 2.47
C LEU A 16 38.02 -39.37 1.15
N MET A 17 37.09 -39.27 0.20
CA MET A 17 37.18 -39.92 -1.12
C MET A 17 37.93 -39.10 -2.16
N GLU A 18 38.00 -37.78 -1.99
CA GLU A 18 38.71 -36.89 -2.92
C GLU A 18 40.23 -36.99 -2.77
N SER A 19 40.72 -37.57 -1.67
CA SER A 19 42.14 -37.75 -1.35
C SER A 19 42.72 -39.14 -1.67
N ALA A 20 41.92 -40.11 -2.12
CA ALA A 20 42.37 -41.48 -2.38
C ALA A 20 42.37 -41.82 -3.88
N ASP A 21 43.56 -42.06 -4.43
CA ASP A 21 43.85 -42.38 -5.84
C ASP A 21 43.51 -43.84 -6.21
N THR A 22 42.29 -44.26 -5.90
CA THR A 22 41.76 -45.60 -6.22
C THR A 22 40.43 -45.46 -6.94
N GLY A 23 40.25 -46.22 -8.04
CA GLY A 23 39.11 -46.13 -8.96
C GLY A 23 37.71 -46.14 -8.32
N PRO A 24 36.65 -45.89 -9.10
CA PRO A 24 35.33 -45.53 -8.57
C PRO A 24 34.78 -46.61 -7.64
N VAL A 25 34.65 -46.27 -6.35
CA VAL A 25 34.04 -47.13 -5.33
C VAL A 25 32.59 -47.43 -5.75
N LEU A 26 32.26 -48.72 -5.88
CA LEU A 26 30.94 -49.20 -6.31
C LEU A 26 30.08 -49.54 -5.09
N ALA A 27 28.77 -49.31 -5.19
CA ALA A 27 27.79 -49.84 -4.25
C ALA A 27 27.61 -51.36 -4.45
N ALA A 28 26.92 -52.02 -3.51
CA ALA A 28 26.65 -53.46 -3.56
C ALA A 28 25.91 -53.94 -4.83
N ASP A 29 25.32 -53.02 -5.59
CA ASP A 29 24.60 -53.24 -6.85
C ASP A 29 25.45 -52.96 -8.11
N GLY A 30 26.75 -52.67 -7.96
CA GLY A 30 27.67 -52.39 -9.06
C GLY A 30 27.56 -50.96 -9.63
N THR A 31 26.71 -50.10 -9.07
CA THR A 31 26.64 -48.69 -9.49
C THR A 31 27.71 -47.85 -8.77
N PRO A 32 28.27 -46.80 -9.41
CA PRO A 32 29.19 -45.89 -8.72
C PRO A 32 28.54 -45.28 -7.48
N LEU A 33 29.16 -45.45 -6.31
CA LEU A 33 28.61 -45.10 -4.99
C LEU A 33 28.19 -43.63 -4.91
N LYS A 34 28.91 -42.72 -5.59
CA LYS A 34 28.55 -41.30 -5.70
C LYS A 34 27.15 -41.08 -6.32
N ARG A 35 26.76 -41.95 -7.26
CA ARG A 35 25.47 -41.88 -7.98
C ARG A 35 24.33 -42.46 -7.14
N SER A 36 24.58 -43.53 -6.39
CA SER A 36 23.59 -44.12 -5.46
C SER A 36 23.39 -43.24 -4.22
N LEU A 37 24.46 -42.68 -3.65
CA LEU A 37 24.43 -41.71 -2.55
C LEU A 37 23.70 -40.43 -2.95
N GLY A 38 23.95 -39.89 -4.15
CA GLY A 38 23.23 -38.72 -4.66
C GLY A 38 21.73 -38.94 -4.85
N ARG A 39 21.31 -40.15 -5.25
CA ARG A 39 19.88 -40.51 -5.33
C ARG A 39 19.24 -40.66 -3.95
N ALA A 40 19.95 -41.28 -3.01
CA ALA A 40 19.49 -41.42 -1.62
C ALA A 40 19.36 -40.05 -0.94
N LEU A 41 20.36 -39.18 -1.07
CA LEU A 41 20.34 -37.81 -0.54
C LEU A 41 19.24 -36.96 -1.18
N ARG A 42 18.99 -37.07 -2.49
CA ARG A 42 17.85 -36.39 -3.13
C ARG A 42 16.51 -36.88 -2.59
N ARG A 43 16.33 -38.19 -2.39
CA ARG A 43 15.10 -38.75 -1.79
C ARG A 43 14.92 -38.28 -0.35
N GLN A 44 16.00 -38.21 0.43
CA GLN A 44 15.96 -37.69 1.80
C GLN A 44 15.61 -36.19 1.83
N LYS A 45 16.26 -35.37 0.99
CA LYS A 45 15.95 -33.93 0.84
C LYS A 45 14.51 -33.70 0.38
N LEU A 46 14.04 -34.48 -0.60
CA LEU A 46 12.65 -34.38 -1.10
C LEU A 46 11.65 -34.77 -0.02
N ARG A 47 11.90 -35.82 0.77
CA ARG A 47 11.05 -36.19 1.92
C ARG A 47 11.03 -35.10 2.99
N ALA A 48 12.19 -34.53 3.34
CA ALA A 48 12.27 -33.42 4.29
C ALA A 48 11.50 -32.19 3.77
N LEU A 49 11.66 -31.84 2.49
CA LEU A 49 10.90 -30.76 1.86
C LEU A 49 9.39 -31.05 1.85
N MET A 50 8.96 -32.27 1.53
CA MET A 50 7.53 -32.64 1.54
C MET A 50 6.90 -32.56 2.92
N LEU A 51 7.65 -32.83 4.00
CA LEU A 51 7.16 -32.68 5.37
C LEU A 51 6.96 -31.21 5.77
N ILE A 52 7.79 -30.30 5.25
CA ILE A 52 7.72 -28.86 5.54
C ILE A 52 6.83 -28.12 4.52
N ALA A 53 6.62 -28.69 3.33
CA ALA A 53 5.90 -28.06 2.23
C ALA A 53 4.51 -27.52 2.60
N PRO A 54 3.65 -28.21 3.37
CA PRO A 54 2.35 -27.65 3.75
C PRO A 54 2.47 -26.36 4.56
N LEU A 55 3.39 -26.31 5.52
CA LEU A 55 3.65 -25.10 6.33
C LEU A 55 4.25 -24.00 5.46
N LEU A 56 5.20 -24.33 4.60
CA LEU A 56 5.84 -23.37 3.70
C LEU A 56 4.85 -22.79 2.68
N LEU A 57 3.98 -23.62 2.10
CA LEU A 57 2.89 -23.18 1.22
C LEU A 57 1.90 -22.30 1.99
N PHE A 58 1.53 -22.68 3.20
CA PHE A 58 0.68 -21.86 4.05
C PHE A 58 1.29 -20.47 4.26
N VAL A 59 2.58 -20.39 4.64
CA VAL A 59 3.28 -19.11 4.83
C VAL A 59 3.39 -18.31 3.52
N LEU A 60 3.71 -18.98 2.41
CA LEU A 60 3.80 -18.33 1.10
C LEU A 60 2.46 -17.72 0.69
N LEU A 61 1.36 -18.44 0.85
CA LEU A 61 0.03 -18.01 0.42
C LEU A 61 -0.61 -16.99 1.36
N THR A 62 -0.42 -17.13 2.67
CA THR A 62 -1.11 -16.29 3.66
C THR A 62 -0.32 -15.05 4.08
N PHE A 63 1.01 -15.06 3.96
CA PHE A 63 1.85 -13.91 4.34
C PHE A 63 2.62 -13.34 3.15
N ILE A 64 3.40 -14.16 2.44
CA ILE A 64 4.34 -13.65 1.43
C ILE A 64 3.59 -13.10 0.21
N ALA A 65 2.61 -13.83 -0.32
CA ALA A 65 1.85 -13.40 -1.50
C ALA A 65 1.05 -12.10 -1.25
N PRO A 66 0.29 -11.95 -0.14
CA PRO A 66 -0.38 -10.68 0.15
C PRO A 66 0.59 -9.51 0.39
N ILE A 67 1.75 -9.75 1.01
CA ILE A 67 2.78 -8.71 1.17
C ILE A 67 3.35 -8.33 -0.20
N ALA A 68 3.62 -9.30 -1.08
CA ALA A 68 4.11 -9.03 -2.43
C ALA A 68 3.09 -8.25 -3.27
N ASP A 69 1.80 -8.62 -3.21
CA ASP A 69 0.70 -7.86 -3.85
C ASP A 69 0.66 -6.43 -3.30
N MET A 70 0.67 -6.29 -1.97
CA MET A 70 0.67 -4.98 -1.31
C MET A 70 1.88 -4.14 -1.74
N LEU A 71 3.08 -4.72 -1.84
CA LEU A 71 4.27 -4.02 -2.33
C LEU A 71 4.17 -3.68 -3.81
N PHE A 72 3.54 -4.50 -4.65
CA PHE A 72 3.38 -4.21 -6.07
C PHE A 72 2.45 -3.01 -6.32
N ARG A 73 1.51 -2.74 -5.39
CA ARG A 73 0.69 -1.51 -5.42
C ARG A 73 1.52 -0.23 -5.38
N SER A 74 2.78 -0.29 -4.93
CA SER A 74 3.70 0.87 -4.93
C SER A 74 4.07 1.39 -6.32
N VAL A 75 3.88 0.58 -7.36
CA VAL A 75 4.11 0.99 -8.76
C VAL A 75 2.84 1.00 -9.59
N GLU A 76 1.73 0.51 -9.06
CA GLU A 76 0.49 0.33 -9.80
C GLU A 76 -0.41 1.57 -9.74
N ASN A 77 -0.91 1.99 -10.89
CA ASN A 77 -1.71 3.20 -11.03
C ASN A 77 -2.83 2.99 -12.04
N GLN A 78 -3.84 2.24 -11.61
CA GLN A 78 -4.99 1.89 -12.45
C GLN A 78 -6.12 2.93 -12.38
N ILE A 79 -6.18 3.75 -11.31
CA ILE A 79 -7.32 4.65 -11.06
C ILE A 79 -7.59 5.60 -12.24
N VAL A 80 -6.54 6.18 -12.86
CA VAL A 80 -6.73 7.10 -13.99
C VAL A 80 -7.22 6.35 -15.23
N SER A 81 -6.57 5.25 -15.61
CA SER A 81 -6.94 4.49 -16.80
C SER A 81 -8.30 3.79 -16.69
N ASP A 82 -8.69 3.38 -15.49
CA ASP A 82 -9.96 2.69 -15.25
C ASP A 82 -11.13 3.67 -15.17
N THR A 83 -10.87 4.89 -14.71
CA THR A 83 -11.90 5.94 -14.63
C THR A 83 -12.02 6.69 -15.95
N LEU A 84 -10.92 6.91 -16.66
CA LEU A 84 -10.84 7.69 -17.90
C LEU A 84 -10.30 6.88 -19.10
N PRO A 85 -10.91 5.73 -19.46
CA PRO A 85 -10.37 4.86 -20.49
C PRO A 85 -10.26 5.52 -21.87
N ARG A 86 -11.28 6.27 -22.31
CA ARG A 86 -11.30 6.98 -23.61
C ARG A 86 -10.35 8.17 -23.57
N THR A 87 -10.37 8.96 -22.49
CA THR A 87 -9.50 10.13 -22.34
C THR A 87 -8.03 9.74 -22.34
N VAL A 88 -7.66 8.63 -21.67
CA VAL A 88 -6.27 8.13 -21.67
C VAL A 88 -5.79 7.74 -23.07
N VAL A 89 -6.66 7.14 -23.89
CA VAL A 89 -6.32 6.81 -25.28
C VAL A 89 -6.14 8.08 -26.11
N ALA A 90 -7.08 9.03 -26.00
CA ALA A 90 -7.02 10.29 -26.74
C ALA A 90 -5.82 11.17 -26.34
N LEU A 91 -5.48 11.21 -25.04
CA LEU A 91 -4.33 11.96 -24.53
C LEU A 91 -2.98 11.43 -25.00
N LYS A 92 -2.89 10.20 -25.52
CA LYS A 92 -1.63 9.59 -25.90
C LYS A 92 -0.87 10.45 -26.93
N ASP A 93 -1.58 10.99 -27.89
CA ASP A 93 -1.00 11.69 -29.05
C ASP A 93 -0.89 13.22 -28.85
N TRP A 94 -1.51 13.77 -27.81
CA TRP A 94 -1.41 15.21 -27.48
C TRP A 94 -0.02 15.59 -26.95
N ASP A 95 0.62 16.63 -27.49
CA ASP A 95 1.90 17.11 -26.95
C ASP A 95 1.69 17.95 -25.68
N SER A 96 1.93 17.33 -24.52
CA SER A 96 1.81 17.99 -23.22
C SER A 96 2.84 19.09 -22.96
N THR A 97 3.89 19.20 -23.78
CA THR A 97 4.95 20.22 -23.63
C THR A 97 4.75 21.44 -24.51
N SER A 98 3.82 21.38 -25.46
CA SER A 98 3.50 22.46 -26.40
C SER A 98 2.98 23.74 -25.70
N GLY A 99 2.37 23.59 -24.53
CA GLY A 99 1.64 24.67 -23.85
C GLY A 99 0.25 24.94 -24.45
N GLU A 100 -0.14 24.19 -25.48
CA GLU A 100 -1.47 24.26 -26.09
C GLU A 100 -2.46 23.37 -25.36
N LEU A 101 -3.73 23.76 -25.36
CA LEU A 101 -4.81 22.94 -24.81
C LEU A 101 -5.03 21.67 -25.64
N PRO A 102 -5.57 20.61 -25.03
CA PRO A 102 -5.99 19.42 -25.77
C PRO A 102 -7.01 19.77 -26.86
N SER A 103 -7.07 18.93 -27.89
CA SER A 103 -8.07 19.08 -28.94
C SER A 103 -9.48 18.77 -28.42
N GLU A 104 -10.49 19.24 -29.15
CA GLU A 104 -11.90 19.00 -28.85
C GLU A 104 -12.24 17.51 -28.67
N GLN A 105 -11.58 16.60 -29.42
CA GLN A 105 -11.79 15.16 -29.28
C GLN A 105 -11.34 14.61 -27.91
N ILE A 106 -10.37 15.27 -27.26
CA ILE A 106 -9.92 14.88 -25.93
C ILE A 106 -10.91 15.35 -24.86
N TYR A 107 -11.46 16.57 -25.01
CA TYR A 107 -12.53 17.07 -24.15
C TYR A 107 -13.79 16.22 -24.29
N GLU A 108 -14.17 15.84 -25.51
CA GLU A 108 -15.25 14.89 -25.77
C GLU A 108 -15.00 13.54 -25.05
N ALA A 109 -13.81 12.95 -25.21
CA ALA A 109 -13.48 11.70 -24.53
C ALA A 109 -13.51 11.83 -22.99
N ALA A 110 -13.16 13.00 -22.45
CA ALA A 110 -13.27 13.31 -21.03
C ALA A 110 -14.71 13.51 -20.58
N TYR A 111 -15.56 14.12 -21.40
CA TYR A 111 -16.98 14.26 -21.13
C TYR A 111 -17.62 12.89 -20.87
N TYR A 112 -17.49 11.95 -21.82
CA TYR A 112 -18.06 10.61 -21.67
C TYR A 112 -17.53 9.86 -20.46
N ASP A 113 -16.22 9.89 -20.24
CA ASP A 113 -15.60 9.15 -19.14
C ASP A 113 -15.93 9.74 -17.77
N ILE A 114 -15.83 11.07 -17.61
CA ILE A 114 -16.11 11.72 -16.32
C ILE A 114 -17.60 11.66 -16.01
N PHE A 115 -18.49 11.76 -17.00
CA PHE A 115 -19.94 11.61 -16.81
C PHE A 115 -20.28 10.21 -16.28
N ILE A 116 -19.82 9.15 -16.95
CA ILE A 116 -20.07 7.77 -16.49
C ILE A 116 -19.43 7.54 -15.11
N ALA A 117 -18.26 8.14 -14.85
CA ALA A 117 -17.64 8.12 -13.53
C ALA A 117 -18.39 8.99 -12.49
N ALA A 118 -19.17 9.99 -12.91
CA ALA A 118 -20.04 10.82 -12.09
C ALA A 118 -21.17 9.98 -11.51
N GLU A 119 -21.91 9.32 -12.39
CA GLU A 119 -23.01 8.41 -12.08
C GLU A 119 -22.57 7.31 -11.11
N ARG A 120 -21.41 6.70 -11.35
CA ARG A 120 -20.83 5.66 -10.47
C ARG A 120 -20.07 6.20 -9.26
N LYS A 121 -20.01 7.53 -9.07
CA LYS A 121 -19.29 8.21 -7.97
C LYS A 121 -17.79 7.93 -7.92
N LEU A 122 -17.20 7.47 -9.03
CA LEU A 122 -15.78 7.16 -9.19
C LEU A 122 -14.92 8.41 -9.42
N HIS A 123 -15.48 9.46 -10.03
CA HIS A 123 -14.80 10.73 -10.31
C HIS A 123 -14.20 11.39 -9.06
N THR A 124 -14.87 11.31 -7.91
CA THR A 124 -14.37 11.87 -6.63
C THR A 124 -13.13 11.15 -6.12
N ARG A 125 -13.03 9.83 -6.35
CA ARG A 125 -11.86 9.03 -6.02
C ARG A 125 -10.68 9.40 -6.91
N LEU A 126 -10.93 9.59 -8.21
CA LEU A 126 -9.94 10.08 -9.16
C LEU A 126 -9.42 11.47 -8.77
N GLY A 127 -10.31 12.42 -8.50
CA GLY A 127 -9.95 13.76 -8.06
C GLY A 127 -9.17 13.76 -6.74
N SER A 128 -9.54 12.90 -5.78
CA SER A 128 -8.80 12.73 -4.51
C SER A 128 -7.39 12.20 -4.74
N ARG A 129 -7.23 11.27 -5.67
CA ARG A 129 -5.93 10.70 -6.05
C ARG A 129 -5.05 11.72 -6.77
N LEU A 130 -5.61 12.49 -7.71
CA LEU A 130 -4.88 13.52 -8.45
C LEU A 130 -4.50 14.71 -7.53
N ASN A 131 -5.28 14.96 -6.48
CA ASN A 131 -5.02 16.07 -5.54
C ASN A 131 -3.71 15.93 -4.74
N TYR A 132 -3.14 14.72 -4.63
CA TYR A 132 -1.79 14.55 -4.07
C TYR A 132 -0.71 15.16 -4.95
N GLU A 133 -0.98 15.28 -6.24
CA GLU A 133 -0.03 15.69 -7.28
C GLU A 133 -0.31 17.12 -7.75
N LEU A 134 -1.59 17.51 -7.80
CA LEU A 134 -2.06 18.82 -8.20
C LEU A 134 -3.16 19.32 -7.25
N THR A 135 -2.83 20.32 -6.43
CA THR A 135 -3.79 20.96 -5.53
C THR A 135 -4.98 21.51 -6.32
N GLY A 136 -6.19 21.29 -5.83
CA GLY A 136 -7.43 21.76 -6.48
C GLY A 136 -8.15 20.68 -7.28
N ALA A 137 -7.44 19.64 -7.75
CA ALA A 137 -8.03 18.55 -8.53
C ALA A 137 -9.24 17.87 -7.84
N SER A 138 -9.22 17.76 -6.50
CA SER A 138 -10.35 17.22 -5.74
C SER A 138 -11.62 18.08 -5.82
N SER A 139 -11.47 19.39 -5.90
CA SER A 139 -12.59 20.33 -6.05
C SER A 139 -13.08 20.31 -7.49
N LEU A 140 -12.14 20.38 -8.45
CA LEU A 140 -12.41 20.35 -9.89
C LEU A 140 -13.31 19.17 -10.28
N PHE A 141 -12.87 17.94 -9.99
CA PHE A 141 -13.65 16.75 -10.31
C PHE A 141 -15.01 16.72 -9.60
N ARG A 142 -15.10 17.21 -8.36
CA ARG A 142 -16.39 17.30 -7.65
C ARG A 142 -17.35 18.30 -8.32
N LYS A 143 -16.85 19.41 -8.86
CA LYS A 143 -17.68 20.37 -9.61
C LYS A 143 -18.11 19.78 -10.94
N SER A 144 -17.20 19.12 -11.67
CA SER A 144 -17.53 18.39 -12.90
C SER A 144 -18.63 17.37 -12.70
N GLY A 145 -18.57 16.55 -11.65
CA GLY A 145 -19.65 15.59 -11.37
C GLY A 145 -21.00 16.21 -11.01
N ARG A 146 -21.12 17.54 -10.88
CA ARG A 146 -22.40 18.25 -10.67
C ARG A 146 -22.84 19.11 -11.85
N GLY A 147 -21.97 19.36 -12.83
CA GLY A 147 -22.26 20.26 -13.95
C GLY A 147 -22.04 19.63 -15.32
N LEU A 148 -21.63 18.37 -15.40
CA LEU A 148 -21.51 17.67 -16.69
C LEU A 148 -22.86 17.40 -17.35
N ASP A 149 -23.95 17.34 -16.57
CA ASP A 149 -25.30 17.25 -17.12
C ASP A 149 -25.64 18.47 -17.98
N ASP A 150 -25.27 19.67 -17.53
CA ASP A 150 -25.52 20.95 -18.21
C ASP A 150 -25.04 20.94 -19.68
N ILE A 151 -23.94 20.24 -19.99
CA ILE A 151 -23.42 20.11 -21.37
C ILE A 151 -24.38 19.28 -22.25
N GLY A 152 -24.92 18.19 -21.71
CA GLY A 152 -25.87 17.33 -22.42
C GLY A 152 -27.28 17.92 -22.46
N GLU A 153 -27.66 18.69 -21.44
CA GLU A 153 -28.95 19.35 -21.31
C GLU A 153 -29.24 20.31 -22.47
N VAL A 154 -28.21 20.97 -23.02
CA VAL A 154 -28.33 21.79 -24.23
C VAL A 154 -29.00 21.01 -25.37
N TYR A 155 -28.65 19.75 -25.56
CA TYR A 155 -29.23 18.91 -26.60
C TYR A 155 -30.53 18.25 -26.15
N GLN A 156 -30.61 17.81 -24.89
CA GLN A 156 -31.80 17.20 -24.32
C GLN A 156 -33.02 18.12 -24.42
N ASP A 157 -32.88 19.37 -23.99
CA ASP A 157 -33.97 20.36 -24.01
C ASP A 157 -34.51 20.57 -25.43
N GLN A 158 -33.60 20.67 -26.42
CA GLN A 158 -33.98 20.86 -27.82
C GLN A 158 -34.67 19.63 -28.42
N PHE A 159 -34.25 18.41 -28.10
CA PHE A 159 -34.96 17.20 -28.50
C PHE A 159 -36.33 17.07 -27.84
N GLU A 160 -36.43 17.35 -26.53
CA GLU A 160 -37.70 17.33 -25.80
C GLU A 160 -38.68 18.41 -26.29
N ASP A 161 -38.19 19.57 -26.74
CA ASP A 161 -39.01 20.63 -27.32
C ASP A 161 -39.41 20.37 -28.76
N LEU A 162 -38.56 19.69 -29.55
CA LEU A 162 -38.91 19.19 -30.87
C LEU A 162 -40.07 18.21 -30.78
N ASN A 163 -39.95 17.20 -29.92
CA ASN A 163 -40.99 16.20 -29.72
C ASN A 163 -40.95 15.63 -28.29
N LYS A 164 -42.06 15.78 -27.55
CA LYS A 164 -42.13 15.36 -26.13
C LYS A 164 -41.92 13.86 -25.92
N ALA A 165 -42.08 13.03 -26.95
CA ALA A 165 -41.76 11.60 -26.88
C ALA A 165 -40.28 11.33 -26.57
N TRP A 166 -39.37 12.24 -26.91
CA TRP A 166 -37.94 12.09 -26.58
C TRP A 166 -37.67 12.08 -25.08
N LYS A 167 -38.57 12.67 -24.28
CA LYS A 167 -38.47 12.63 -22.82
C LYS A 167 -38.67 11.23 -22.26
N ASP A 168 -39.53 10.43 -22.91
CA ASP A 168 -39.97 9.15 -22.37
C ASP A 168 -38.90 8.07 -22.59
N GLY A 169 -38.42 7.45 -21.51
CA GLY A 169 -37.49 6.32 -21.57
C GLY A 169 -37.95 5.16 -22.46
N GLU A 170 -39.26 4.95 -22.59
CA GLU A 170 -39.84 3.92 -23.48
C GLU A 170 -39.51 4.20 -24.95
N THR A 171 -39.53 5.46 -25.39
CA THR A 171 -39.19 5.85 -26.76
C THR A 171 -37.76 5.44 -27.10
N TRP A 172 -36.83 5.73 -26.19
CA TRP A 172 -35.42 5.35 -26.33
C TRP A 172 -35.23 3.84 -26.33
N ALA A 173 -35.92 3.13 -25.44
CA ALA A 173 -35.90 1.68 -25.39
C ALA A 173 -36.39 1.06 -26.70
N GLN A 174 -37.45 1.61 -27.30
CA GLN A 174 -38.00 1.15 -28.58
C GLN A 174 -37.02 1.34 -29.74
N VAL A 175 -36.31 2.48 -29.79
CA VAL A 175 -35.30 2.76 -30.81
C VAL A 175 -34.06 1.88 -30.63
N MET A 176 -33.52 1.81 -29.42
CA MET A 176 -32.22 1.19 -29.15
C MET A 176 -32.28 -0.32 -28.91
N GLY A 177 -33.33 -0.80 -28.26
CA GLY A 177 -33.48 -2.18 -27.83
C GLY A 177 -34.12 -3.08 -28.89
N SER A 178 -33.72 -4.35 -28.92
CA SER A 178 -34.35 -5.39 -29.74
C SER A 178 -35.78 -5.67 -29.26
N ASP A 179 -36.64 -6.14 -30.17
CA ASP A 179 -38.04 -6.46 -29.81
C ASP A 179 -38.12 -7.61 -28.78
N ALA A 180 -37.16 -8.53 -28.82
CA ALA A 180 -37.04 -9.62 -27.84
C ALA A 180 -36.70 -9.08 -26.45
N TRP A 181 -35.71 -8.19 -26.36
CA TRP A 181 -35.31 -7.56 -25.12
C TRP A 181 -36.44 -6.68 -24.54
N LEU A 182 -37.11 -5.88 -25.37
CA LEU A 182 -38.24 -5.05 -24.94
C LEU A 182 -39.37 -5.89 -24.33
N SER A 183 -39.71 -7.02 -24.96
CA SER A 183 -40.72 -7.92 -24.42
C SER A 183 -40.32 -8.49 -23.07
N GLU A 184 -39.04 -8.82 -22.86
CA GLU A 184 -38.55 -9.33 -21.59
C GLU A 184 -38.52 -8.22 -20.52
N ALA A 185 -37.99 -7.05 -20.88
CA ALA A 185 -37.87 -5.88 -20.01
C ALA A 185 -39.25 -5.40 -19.52
N ASN A 186 -40.24 -5.33 -20.41
CA ASN A 186 -41.61 -4.94 -20.05
C ASN A 186 -42.33 -5.97 -19.16
N SER A 187 -41.89 -7.23 -19.20
CA SER A 187 -42.40 -8.29 -18.31
C SER A 187 -41.65 -8.38 -16.98
N TRP A 188 -40.52 -7.68 -16.84
CA TRP A 188 -39.69 -7.71 -15.64
C TRP A 188 -40.34 -6.92 -14.50
N GLY A 189 -40.22 -7.45 -13.29
CA GLY A 189 -40.67 -6.79 -12.07
C GLY A 189 -39.57 -6.73 -11.03
N LYS A 190 -39.42 -5.55 -10.40
CA LYS A 190 -38.44 -5.30 -9.33
C LYS A 190 -38.55 -6.28 -8.16
N SER A 191 -39.73 -6.83 -7.91
CA SER A 191 -40.00 -7.83 -6.87
C SER A 191 -39.41 -9.23 -7.17
N SER A 192 -38.92 -9.47 -8.38
CA SER A 192 -38.34 -10.77 -8.78
C SER A 192 -37.04 -11.11 -8.05
N GLY A 193 -36.36 -10.11 -7.47
CA GLY A 193 -35.05 -10.26 -6.85
C GLY A 193 -33.92 -10.56 -7.84
N LYS A 194 -34.19 -10.48 -9.15
CA LYS A 194 -33.22 -10.62 -10.24
C LYS A 194 -33.01 -9.27 -10.90
N LEU A 195 -31.81 -9.04 -11.43
CA LEU A 195 -31.53 -7.89 -12.29
C LEU A 195 -32.44 -7.92 -13.53
N ALA A 196 -32.75 -6.74 -14.07
CA ALA A 196 -33.43 -6.61 -15.37
C ALA A 196 -32.63 -7.33 -16.49
N PRO A 197 -33.24 -7.69 -17.63
CA PRO A 197 -32.50 -8.31 -18.73
C PRO A 197 -31.38 -7.39 -19.24
N ALA A 198 -30.27 -7.99 -19.70
CA ALA A 198 -29.19 -7.22 -20.33
C ALA A 198 -29.69 -6.60 -21.63
N LEU A 199 -29.37 -5.33 -21.89
CA LEU A 199 -29.72 -4.68 -23.16
C LEU A 199 -29.20 -5.52 -24.34
N GLU A 200 -30.13 -5.88 -25.23
CA GLU A 200 -29.79 -6.35 -26.56
C GLU A 200 -30.13 -5.23 -27.53
N LEU A 201 -29.11 -4.72 -28.23
CA LEU A 201 -29.30 -3.65 -29.20
C LEU A 201 -30.09 -4.15 -30.41
N ARG A 202 -30.88 -3.26 -31.00
CA ARG A 202 -31.58 -3.50 -32.25
C ARG A 202 -30.58 -3.70 -33.40
N ASP A 203 -30.85 -4.66 -34.27
CA ASP A 203 -30.00 -4.95 -35.42
C ASP A 203 -29.74 -3.69 -36.25
N GLY A 204 -28.46 -3.38 -36.51
CA GLY A 204 -28.03 -2.23 -37.30
C GLY A 204 -27.95 -0.89 -36.56
N ILE A 205 -28.48 -0.79 -35.33
CA ILE A 205 -28.53 0.50 -34.61
C ILE A 205 -27.14 0.94 -34.14
N ALA A 206 -26.26 0.00 -33.80
CA ALA A 206 -24.89 0.28 -33.36
C ALA A 206 -24.01 0.77 -34.51
N GLU A 207 -24.29 0.36 -35.74
CA GLU A 207 -23.62 0.88 -36.93
C GLU A 207 -24.18 2.23 -37.36
N LEU A 208 -25.49 2.45 -37.17
CA LEU A 208 -26.17 3.68 -37.55
C LEU A 208 -25.91 4.83 -36.58
N LEU A 209 -26.00 4.57 -35.27
CA LEU A 209 -25.84 5.52 -34.18
C LEU A 209 -24.81 5.01 -33.16
N PRO A 210 -23.53 4.92 -33.53
CA PRO A 210 -22.51 4.25 -32.73
C PRO A 210 -22.34 4.87 -31.34
N LYS A 211 -22.28 6.20 -31.24
CA LYS A 211 -22.08 6.88 -29.94
C LYS A 211 -23.31 6.78 -29.07
N THR A 212 -24.49 6.91 -29.68
CA THR A 212 -25.77 6.82 -28.99
C THR A 212 -26.00 5.42 -28.45
N ALA A 213 -25.72 4.39 -29.24
CA ALA A 213 -25.84 3.00 -28.83
C ALA A 213 -24.88 2.66 -27.68
N GLU A 214 -23.64 3.13 -27.73
CA GLU A 214 -22.66 2.93 -26.64
C GLU A 214 -23.08 3.65 -25.35
N SER A 215 -23.56 4.89 -25.48
CA SER A 215 -24.02 5.73 -24.37
C SER A 215 -25.26 5.15 -23.71
N TYR A 216 -26.27 4.76 -24.50
CA TYR A 216 -27.49 4.13 -24.01
C TYR A 216 -27.20 2.76 -23.40
N SER A 217 -26.24 1.99 -23.94
CA SER A 217 -25.79 0.74 -23.30
C SER A 217 -25.16 0.97 -21.94
N SER A 218 -24.41 2.07 -21.78
CA SER A 218 -23.79 2.45 -20.51
C SER A 218 -24.84 2.85 -19.47
N PHE A 219 -25.82 3.66 -19.87
CA PHE A 219 -27.01 4.01 -19.10
C PHE A 219 -27.80 2.76 -18.68
N ALA A 220 -28.18 1.92 -19.64
CA ALA A 220 -29.00 0.74 -19.39
C ALA A 220 -28.32 -0.25 -18.44
N ASN A 221 -27.00 -0.40 -18.55
CA ASN A 221 -26.25 -1.24 -17.64
C ASN A 221 -26.16 -0.63 -16.23
N PHE A 222 -26.03 0.69 -16.10
CA PHE A 222 -26.06 1.37 -14.80
C PHE A 222 -27.42 1.22 -14.11
N VAL A 223 -28.51 1.59 -14.79
CA VAL A 223 -29.87 1.45 -14.24
C VAL A 223 -30.14 0.03 -13.78
N ARG A 224 -29.73 -0.96 -14.58
CA ARG A 224 -29.90 -2.36 -14.22
C ARG A 224 -29.06 -2.79 -13.02
N VAL A 225 -27.75 -2.49 -13.03
CA VAL A 225 -26.77 -3.10 -12.10
C VAL A 225 -26.58 -2.28 -10.84
N ASP A 226 -26.50 -0.95 -10.99
CA ASP A 226 -26.21 -0.01 -9.92
C ASP A 226 -27.52 0.45 -9.23
N ASP A 227 -28.58 0.77 -9.99
CA ASP A 227 -29.88 1.17 -9.42
C ASP A 227 -30.82 0.00 -9.14
N GLY A 228 -30.66 -1.11 -9.87
CA GLY A 228 -31.53 -2.28 -9.74
C GLY A 228 -32.93 -2.05 -10.31
N ASP A 229 -33.02 -1.23 -11.37
CA ASP A 229 -34.26 -0.82 -12.03
C ASP A 229 -34.32 -1.28 -13.50
N ASN A 230 -35.45 -0.97 -14.15
CA ASN A 230 -35.69 -1.34 -15.54
C ASN A 230 -35.25 -0.21 -16.48
N PRO A 231 -34.17 -0.39 -17.26
CA PRO A 231 -33.72 0.64 -18.19
C PRO A 231 -34.72 0.98 -19.30
N ALA A 232 -35.73 0.14 -19.56
CA ALA A 232 -36.76 0.45 -20.57
C ALA A 232 -37.81 1.47 -20.09
N SER A 233 -37.87 1.76 -18.79
CA SER A 233 -38.86 2.69 -18.19
C SER A 233 -38.23 3.92 -17.54
N GLU A 234 -36.91 4.02 -17.54
CA GLU A 234 -36.17 5.16 -16.98
C GLU A 234 -35.74 6.10 -18.11
N ASP A 235 -35.82 7.40 -17.85
CA ASP A 235 -35.40 8.43 -18.80
C ASP A 235 -33.87 8.42 -18.91
N PRO A 236 -33.30 8.45 -20.13
CA PRO A 236 -31.87 8.35 -20.31
C PRO A 236 -31.14 9.62 -19.84
N TRP A 237 -29.86 9.45 -19.52
CA TRP A 237 -28.97 10.55 -19.19
C TRP A 237 -28.89 11.60 -20.32
N SER A 238 -28.66 12.86 -19.95
CA SER A 238 -28.34 13.98 -20.85
C SER A 238 -27.21 13.63 -21.85
N LEU A 239 -26.24 12.80 -21.41
CA LEU A 239 -25.17 12.25 -22.23
C LEU A 239 -25.66 11.44 -23.45
N VAL A 240 -26.80 10.76 -23.36
CA VAL A 240 -27.38 10.00 -24.49
C VAL A 240 -27.91 10.96 -25.56
N TYR A 241 -28.51 12.09 -25.17
CA TYR A 241 -28.99 13.12 -26.10
C TYR A 241 -27.82 13.80 -26.81
N ALA A 242 -26.74 14.13 -26.10
CA ALA A 242 -25.51 14.64 -26.70
C ALA A 242 -24.94 13.65 -27.73
N ALA A 243 -24.89 12.37 -27.40
CA ALA A 243 -24.45 11.32 -28.32
C ALA A 243 -25.33 11.20 -29.57
N LEU A 244 -26.66 11.31 -29.41
CA LEU A 244 -27.60 11.32 -30.53
C LEU A 244 -27.36 12.51 -31.46
N TRP A 245 -27.25 13.72 -30.91
CA TRP A 245 -26.95 14.90 -31.72
C TRP A 245 -25.65 14.73 -32.51
N GLN A 246 -24.60 14.18 -31.90
CA GLN A 246 -23.33 13.92 -32.59
C GLN A 246 -23.44 12.90 -33.72
N ASP A 247 -24.15 11.79 -33.52
CA ASP A 247 -24.33 10.78 -34.58
C ASP A 247 -25.15 11.37 -35.75
N LEU A 248 -26.21 12.13 -35.44
CA LEU A 248 -27.07 12.77 -36.44
C LEU A 248 -26.34 13.87 -37.24
N THR A 249 -25.47 14.64 -36.59
CA THR A 249 -24.70 15.71 -37.25
C THR A 249 -23.44 15.21 -37.96
N SER A 250 -22.93 14.03 -37.58
CA SER A 250 -21.76 13.41 -38.22
C SER A 250 -22.08 12.60 -39.49
N GLY A 251 -23.34 12.61 -39.93
CA GLY A 251 -23.76 12.06 -41.23
C GLY A 251 -24.40 10.67 -41.18
N ALA A 252 -24.99 10.28 -40.04
CA ALA A 252 -25.78 9.05 -39.95
C ALA A 252 -26.97 9.07 -40.95
N ASP A 253 -27.05 8.07 -41.83
CA ASP A 253 -28.15 7.91 -42.79
C ASP A 253 -29.36 7.23 -42.13
N VAL A 254 -30.08 7.99 -41.29
CA VAL A 254 -31.27 7.48 -40.59
C VAL A 254 -32.46 7.21 -41.51
N SER A 255 -32.39 7.61 -42.79
CA SER A 255 -33.46 7.36 -43.75
C SER A 255 -33.62 5.86 -44.07
N ALA A 256 -32.56 5.08 -43.88
CA ALA A 256 -32.57 3.63 -44.04
C ALA A 256 -33.12 2.88 -42.82
N TYR A 257 -33.36 3.57 -41.69
CA TYR A 257 -33.89 2.95 -40.48
C TYR A 257 -35.40 2.71 -40.60
N SER A 258 -35.81 1.45 -40.45
CA SER A 258 -37.21 1.02 -40.55
C SER A 258 -37.78 0.44 -39.24
N GLY A 259 -37.11 0.69 -38.11
CA GLY A 259 -37.55 0.21 -36.80
C GLY A 259 -38.62 1.10 -36.15
N PRO A 260 -38.99 0.84 -34.89
CA PRO A 260 -39.90 1.70 -34.14
C PRO A 260 -39.40 3.14 -34.08
N ASN A 261 -40.34 4.08 -34.12
CA ASN A 261 -40.08 5.53 -34.07
C ASN A 261 -39.14 6.03 -35.20
N ALA A 262 -39.15 5.39 -36.37
CA ALA A 262 -38.35 5.83 -37.52
C ALA A 262 -38.69 7.26 -37.96
N ASP A 263 -39.97 7.63 -37.98
CA ASP A 263 -40.41 8.99 -38.32
C ASP A 263 -39.85 10.04 -37.33
N LEU A 264 -39.83 9.70 -36.04
CA LEU A 264 -39.29 10.54 -34.96
C LEU A 264 -37.77 10.70 -35.09
N LEU A 265 -37.05 9.63 -35.44
CA LEU A 265 -35.60 9.69 -35.67
C LEU A 265 -35.25 10.51 -36.93
N GLN A 266 -36.07 10.44 -37.98
CA GLN A 266 -35.89 11.25 -39.19
C GLN A 266 -36.22 12.74 -38.95
N GLU A 267 -37.26 13.03 -38.16
CA GLU A 267 -37.57 14.39 -37.68
C GLU A 267 -36.40 14.96 -36.88
N ALA A 268 -35.88 14.20 -35.91
CA ALA A 268 -34.71 14.54 -35.12
C ALA A 268 -33.47 14.81 -35.99
N ALA A 269 -33.18 13.94 -36.96
CA ALA A 269 -32.03 14.12 -37.86
C ALA A 269 -32.12 15.39 -38.73
N SER A 270 -33.34 15.73 -39.16
CA SER A 270 -33.59 16.94 -39.94
C SER A 270 -33.39 18.20 -39.11
N ALA A 271 -33.81 18.19 -37.84
CA ALA A 271 -33.72 19.33 -36.94
C ALA A 271 -32.34 19.49 -36.28
N ALA A 272 -31.62 18.40 -36.01
CA ALA A 272 -30.35 18.40 -35.25
C ALA A 272 -29.24 19.26 -35.87
N GLN A 273 -29.29 19.50 -37.19
CA GLN A 273 -28.33 20.37 -37.90
C GLN A 273 -28.47 21.85 -37.51
N ASP A 274 -29.66 22.25 -37.08
CA ASP A 274 -30.00 23.63 -36.70
C ASP A 274 -30.00 23.85 -35.18
N PHE A 275 -29.69 22.81 -34.40
CA PHE A 275 -29.64 22.90 -32.94
C PHE A 275 -28.52 23.84 -32.48
N GLU A 276 -28.80 24.58 -31.41
CA GLU A 276 -27.74 25.24 -30.64
C GLU A 276 -26.77 24.17 -30.13
N SER A 277 -25.48 24.44 -30.27
CA SER A 277 -24.42 23.52 -29.86
C SER A 277 -23.41 24.23 -29.00
N ILE A 278 -22.85 23.49 -28.06
CA ILE A 278 -21.77 23.92 -27.19
C ILE A 278 -20.55 23.03 -27.46
N SER A 279 -19.37 23.63 -27.58
CA SER A 279 -18.15 22.84 -27.61
C SER A 279 -17.91 22.22 -26.23
N PHE A 280 -17.39 21.00 -26.18
CA PHE A 280 -17.01 20.37 -24.90
C PHE A 280 -15.98 21.22 -24.18
N THR A 281 -15.05 21.86 -24.89
CA THR A 281 -14.09 22.77 -24.27
C THR A 281 -14.78 23.91 -23.53
N ASP A 282 -15.77 24.56 -24.14
CA ASP A 282 -16.55 25.64 -23.51
C ASP A 282 -17.42 25.11 -22.36
N GLY A 283 -18.09 23.97 -22.54
CA GLY A 283 -18.89 23.35 -21.48
C GLY A 283 -18.07 22.98 -20.24
N PHE A 284 -16.85 22.45 -20.43
CA PHE A 284 -15.93 22.22 -19.33
C PHE A 284 -15.46 23.53 -18.67
N ALA A 285 -15.25 24.61 -19.45
CA ALA A 285 -14.88 25.93 -18.93
C ALA A 285 -16.00 26.59 -18.12
N GLU A 286 -17.27 26.39 -18.51
CA GLU A 286 -18.43 26.89 -17.76
C GLU A 286 -18.59 26.18 -16.41
N ILE A 287 -18.27 24.88 -16.34
CA ILE A 287 -18.26 24.11 -15.08
C ILE A 287 -17.16 24.63 -14.14
N ASP A 288 -15.94 24.77 -14.65
CA ASP A 288 -14.79 25.28 -13.90
C ASP A 288 -13.68 25.75 -14.86
N GLU A 289 -13.22 27.00 -14.68
CA GLU A 289 -12.17 27.60 -15.50
C GLU A 289 -10.84 26.83 -15.44
N ASP A 290 -10.58 26.04 -14.39
CA ASP A 290 -9.36 25.22 -14.31
C ASP A 290 -9.31 24.14 -15.42
N TRP A 291 -10.42 23.77 -16.08
CA TRP A 291 -10.37 22.82 -17.20
C TRP A 291 -9.72 23.37 -18.46
N VAL A 292 -9.62 24.70 -18.59
CA VAL A 292 -8.85 25.37 -19.65
C VAL A 292 -7.44 25.71 -19.21
N ASP A 293 -6.95 25.05 -18.15
CA ASP A 293 -5.55 25.08 -17.73
C ASP A 293 -4.79 23.81 -18.15
N THR A 294 -3.65 24.01 -18.82
CA THR A 294 -2.80 22.90 -19.28
C THR A 294 -2.28 21.98 -18.15
N PRO A 295 -1.96 22.44 -16.93
CA PRO A 295 -1.50 21.57 -15.84
C PRO A 295 -2.48 20.46 -15.45
N ILE A 296 -3.80 20.66 -15.58
CA ILE A 296 -4.80 19.61 -15.30
C ILE A 296 -4.55 18.43 -16.25
N TRP A 297 -4.55 18.70 -17.55
CA TRP A 297 -4.38 17.71 -18.61
C TRP A 297 -3.01 17.06 -18.59
N GLN A 298 -1.95 17.85 -18.34
CA GLN A 298 -0.59 17.34 -18.14
C GLN A 298 -0.55 16.34 -16.98
N THR A 299 -1.23 16.64 -15.87
CA THR A 299 -1.27 15.76 -14.70
C THR A 299 -2.05 14.49 -15.00
N ILE A 300 -3.20 14.58 -15.65
CA ILE A 300 -3.96 13.40 -16.09
C ILE A 300 -3.07 12.52 -16.98
N LYS A 301 -2.45 13.08 -18.03
CA LYS A 301 -1.56 12.36 -18.95
C LYS A 301 -0.35 11.72 -18.27
N THR A 302 0.33 12.47 -17.39
CA THR A 302 1.53 12.00 -16.66
C THR A 302 1.24 10.74 -15.84
N TYR A 303 -0.01 10.60 -15.41
CA TYR A 303 -0.50 9.52 -14.59
C TYR A 303 -1.52 8.60 -15.29
N SER A 304 -1.68 8.70 -16.61
CA SER A 304 -2.44 7.73 -17.40
C SER A 304 -1.82 6.33 -17.46
N PRO A 305 -0.48 6.15 -17.43
CA PRO A 305 0.11 4.81 -17.49
C PRO A 305 -0.27 3.95 -16.27
N LYS A 306 -0.55 2.66 -16.54
CA LYS A 306 -0.85 1.63 -15.52
C LYS A 306 0.23 1.46 -14.47
N TYR A 307 1.48 1.82 -14.81
CA TYR A 307 2.60 1.81 -13.89
C TYR A 307 3.15 3.22 -13.68
N THR A 308 3.51 3.55 -12.44
CA THR A 308 4.05 4.86 -12.07
C THR A 308 5.22 4.75 -11.10
N SER A 309 6.21 5.60 -11.27
CA SER A 309 7.25 5.85 -10.27
C SER A 309 6.83 6.92 -9.25
N GLY A 310 5.67 7.56 -9.45
CA GLY A 310 5.21 8.72 -8.66
C GLY A 310 5.15 8.45 -7.16
N TYR A 311 4.68 7.27 -6.74
CA TYR A 311 4.63 6.93 -5.31
C TYR A 311 6.01 6.83 -4.65
N PHE A 312 7.00 6.27 -5.35
CA PHE A 312 8.38 6.22 -4.87
C PHE A 312 9.01 7.61 -4.81
N LEU A 313 8.78 8.44 -5.82
CA LEU A 313 9.23 9.83 -5.81
C LEU A 313 8.60 10.60 -4.63
N ASN A 314 7.29 10.46 -4.44
CA ASN A 314 6.57 11.10 -3.35
C ASN A 314 7.10 10.65 -1.97
N SER A 315 7.41 9.36 -1.83
CA SER A 315 8.02 8.80 -0.60
C SER A 315 9.39 9.39 -0.23
N VAL A 316 10.05 10.08 -1.15
CA VAL A 316 11.34 10.77 -0.93
C VAL A 316 11.24 12.29 -1.16
N ASP A 317 10.05 12.85 -0.97
CA ASP A 317 9.75 14.30 -1.10
C ASP A 317 9.97 14.86 -2.52
N MET A 318 9.80 14.01 -3.54
CA MET A 318 9.81 14.38 -4.95
C MET A 318 8.41 14.23 -5.57
N LYS A 319 8.19 14.85 -6.73
CA LYS A 319 6.98 14.70 -7.55
C LYS A 319 7.36 14.33 -8.98
N LYS A 320 6.49 13.56 -9.64
CA LYS A 320 6.62 13.27 -11.07
C LYS A 320 5.98 14.43 -11.84
N THR A 321 6.77 15.19 -12.58
CA THR A 321 6.28 16.26 -13.47
C THR A 321 6.41 15.81 -14.93
N PRO A 322 5.79 16.53 -15.89
CA PRO A 322 5.97 16.26 -17.31
C PRO A 322 7.44 16.28 -17.74
N ASP A 323 8.25 17.17 -17.16
CA ASP A 323 9.68 17.32 -17.45
C ASP A 323 10.59 16.32 -16.69
N GLY A 324 9.99 15.47 -15.83
CA GLY A 324 10.68 14.45 -15.06
C GLY A 324 10.53 14.60 -13.55
N PRO A 325 11.40 13.94 -12.75
CA PRO A 325 11.34 14.05 -11.30
C PRO A 325 11.79 15.43 -10.81
N ALA A 326 10.96 16.10 -10.01
CA ALA A 326 11.27 17.37 -9.37
C ALA A 326 11.12 17.26 -7.85
N LEU A 327 11.84 18.09 -7.08
CA LEU A 327 11.60 18.20 -5.64
C LEU A 327 10.25 18.86 -5.38
N ARG A 328 9.56 18.45 -4.32
CA ARG A 328 8.40 19.16 -3.80
C ARG A 328 8.81 20.49 -3.17
N ASP A 329 7.84 21.37 -2.94
CA ASP A 329 8.05 22.61 -2.21
C ASP A 329 8.43 22.32 -0.75
N GLU A 330 9.22 23.20 -0.13
CA GLU A 330 9.88 22.93 1.15
C GLU A 330 8.89 22.62 2.29
N ASP A 331 7.73 23.26 2.27
CA ASP A 331 6.63 23.08 3.22
C ASP A 331 5.96 21.70 3.11
N GLN A 332 6.08 21.04 1.96
CA GLN A 332 5.50 19.72 1.69
C GLN A 332 6.48 18.56 1.94
N ARG A 333 7.77 18.83 2.18
CA ARG A 333 8.81 17.80 2.35
C ARG A 333 8.75 17.21 3.76
N ILE A 334 7.97 16.14 3.94
CA ILE A 334 7.76 15.51 5.25
C ILE A 334 8.42 14.13 5.38
N TYR A 335 8.56 13.36 4.29
CA TYR A 335 8.91 11.95 4.39
C TYR A 335 10.40 11.75 4.65
N GLY A 336 11.28 12.50 3.99
CA GLY A 336 12.72 12.45 4.22
C GLY A 336 13.09 12.81 5.65
N LEU A 337 12.40 13.80 6.24
CA LEU A 337 12.54 14.15 7.65
C LEU A 337 12.10 12.98 8.56
N LEU A 338 10.95 12.37 8.27
CA LEU A 338 10.42 11.26 9.06
C LEU A 338 11.26 9.99 8.96
N PHE A 339 11.84 9.68 7.80
CA PHE A 339 12.81 8.58 7.66
C PHE A 339 14.04 8.82 8.53
N LYS A 340 14.66 10.02 8.43
CA LYS A 340 15.82 10.39 9.27
C LYS A 340 15.48 10.30 10.76
N ARG A 341 14.33 10.82 11.15
CA ARG A 341 13.83 10.78 12.54
C ARG A 341 13.63 9.36 13.03
N THR A 342 12.95 8.52 12.25
CA THR A 342 12.71 7.10 12.58
C THR A 342 14.05 6.39 12.80
N MET A 343 14.98 6.52 11.86
CA MET A 343 16.32 5.93 11.97
C MET A 343 17.08 6.39 13.22
N PHE A 344 17.12 7.71 13.47
CA PHE A 344 17.79 8.28 14.62
C PHE A 344 17.16 7.80 15.94
N MET A 345 15.84 7.88 16.05
CA MET A 345 15.13 7.50 17.27
C MET A 345 15.23 6.00 17.55
N SER A 346 15.06 5.14 16.53
CA SER A 346 15.23 3.69 16.68
C SER A 346 16.65 3.33 17.13
N LEU A 347 17.67 4.04 16.65
CA LEU A 347 19.05 3.87 17.12
C LEU A 347 19.20 4.29 18.60
N VAL A 348 18.67 5.46 18.99
CA VAL A 348 18.72 5.94 20.38
C VAL A 348 17.98 5.00 21.32
N ILE A 349 16.82 4.49 20.93
CA ILE A 349 16.06 3.50 21.70
C ILE A 349 16.87 2.21 21.85
N THR A 350 17.50 1.74 20.76
CA THR A 350 18.33 0.53 20.79
C THR A 350 19.51 0.69 21.75
N ILE A 351 20.24 1.80 21.66
CA ILE A 351 21.34 2.14 22.57
C ILE A 351 20.85 2.21 24.02
N SER A 352 19.70 2.84 24.26
CA SER A 352 19.10 2.93 25.61
C SER A 352 18.76 1.54 26.15
N CYS A 353 18.20 0.67 25.32
CA CYS A 353 17.95 -0.74 25.67
C CYS A 353 19.24 -1.50 25.98
N ILE A 354 20.34 -1.28 25.24
CA ILE A 354 21.65 -1.90 25.55
C ILE A 354 22.13 -1.40 26.92
N MET A 355 22.12 -0.08 27.14
CA MET A 355 22.62 0.52 28.37
C MET A 355 21.89 0.03 29.62
N LEU A 356 20.57 -0.15 29.54
CA LEU A 356 19.74 -0.64 30.65
C LEU A 356 19.68 -2.17 30.72
N GLY A 357 19.60 -2.83 29.57
CA GLY A 357 19.42 -4.27 29.47
C GLY A 357 20.69 -5.07 29.75
N TYR A 358 21.87 -4.53 29.40
CA TYR A 358 23.14 -5.21 29.63
C TYR A 358 23.43 -5.46 31.12
N PRO A 359 23.32 -4.47 32.03
CA PRO A 359 23.50 -4.72 33.46
C PRO A 359 22.50 -5.73 34.01
N VAL A 360 21.24 -5.67 33.58
CA VAL A 360 20.18 -6.59 34.02
C VAL A 360 20.48 -8.01 33.56
N ALA A 361 20.81 -8.20 32.29
CA ALA A 361 21.17 -9.51 31.73
C ALA A 361 22.43 -10.09 32.40
N TRP A 362 23.42 -9.23 32.67
CA TRP A 362 24.62 -9.63 33.39
C TRP A 362 24.30 -10.11 34.80
N ILE A 363 23.48 -9.37 35.57
CA ILE A 363 23.05 -9.80 36.90
C ILE A 363 22.32 -11.14 36.85
N LEU A 364 21.35 -11.27 35.93
CA LEU A 364 20.57 -12.50 35.75
C LEU A 364 21.47 -13.71 35.45
N ALA A 365 22.47 -13.55 34.59
CA ALA A 365 23.40 -14.62 34.21
C ALA A 365 24.36 -15.06 35.33
N ASN A 366 24.52 -14.24 36.38
CA ASN A 366 25.45 -14.50 37.48
C ASN A 366 24.73 -14.87 38.80
N LEU A 367 23.40 -14.80 38.87
CA LEU A 367 22.62 -15.15 40.06
C LEU A 367 22.30 -16.66 40.14
N PRO A 368 22.00 -17.18 41.35
CA PRO A 368 21.44 -18.52 41.49
C PRO A 368 20.16 -18.70 40.64
N ALA A 369 19.98 -19.88 40.05
CA ALA A 369 18.89 -20.15 39.10
C ALA A 369 17.49 -19.76 39.63
N ARG A 370 17.22 -19.92 40.93
CA ARG A 370 15.93 -19.56 41.54
C ARG A 370 15.66 -18.05 41.49
N THR A 371 16.64 -17.22 41.87
CA THR A 371 16.51 -15.76 41.85
C THR A 371 16.58 -15.22 40.43
N ALA A 372 17.42 -15.79 39.56
CA ALA A 372 17.46 -15.44 38.15
C ALA A 372 16.10 -15.70 37.48
N ASN A 373 15.47 -16.86 37.73
CA ASN A 373 14.15 -17.17 37.18
C ASN A 373 13.05 -16.23 37.71
N LEU A 374 13.08 -15.88 39.00
CA LEU A 374 12.12 -14.93 39.58
C LEU A 374 12.24 -13.54 38.94
N LEU A 375 13.47 -13.03 38.78
CA LEU A 375 13.71 -11.74 38.13
C LEU A 375 13.39 -11.78 36.64
N MET A 376 13.61 -12.92 35.97
CA MET A 376 13.20 -13.12 34.58
C MET A 376 11.67 -13.05 34.43
N ILE A 377 10.90 -13.58 35.38
CA ILE A 377 9.44 -13.43 35.40
C ILE A 377 9.05 -11.94 35.47
N LEU A 378 9.74 -11.12 36.28
CA LEU A 378 9.50 -9.68 36.34
C LEU A 378 9.83 -8.97 35.03
N VAL A 379 10.91 -9.36 34.34
CA VAL A 379 11.27 -8.84 33.01
C VAL A 379 10.22 -9.22 31.96
N LEU A 380 9.61 -10.41 32.10
CA LEU A 380 8.59 -10.91 31.18
C LEU A 380 7.16 -10.43 31.50
N LEU A 381 6.91 -9.93 32.71
CA LEU A 381 5.61 -9.42 33.15
C LEU A 381 4.96 -8.44 32.14
N PRO A 382 5.69 -7.50 31.50
CA PRO A 382 5.10 -6.60 30.51
C PRO A 382 4.45 -7.31 29.32
N PHE A 383 4.86 -8.53 28.96
CA PHE A 383 4.25 -9.28 27.86
C PHE A 383 2.81 -9.73 28.15
N TRP A 384 2.46 -9.91 29.43
CA TRP A 384 1.10 -10.30 29.83
C TRP A 384 0.14 -9.11 29.87
N THR A 385 0.67 -7.90 29.78
CA THR A 385 -0.13 -6.67 29.74
C THR A 385 -0.29 -6.17 28.31
N SER A 386 -1.51 -5.74 27.98
CA SER A 386 -1.82 -5.16 26.68
C SER A 386 -0.88 -3.98 26.38
N LEU A 387 -0.40 -3.91 25.13
CA LEU A 387 0.44 -2.81 24.66
C LEU A 387 -0.25 -1.45 24.83
N LEU A 388 -1.54 -1.37 24.53
CA LEU A 388 -2.30 -0.12 24.65
C LEU A 388 -2.36 0.35 26.10
N VAL A 389 -2.59 -0.58 27.05
CA VAL A 389 -2.63 -0.25 28.49
C VAL A 389 -1.26 0.28 28.95
N ARG A 390 -0.16 -0.40 28.58
CA ARG A 390 1.20 0.08 28.89
C ARG A 390 1.49 1.45 28.33
N THR A 391 1.09 1.69 27.08
CA THR A 391 1.32 2.97 26.39
C THR A 391 0.50 4.09 27.05
N SER A 392 -0.76 3.84 27.38
CA SER A 392 -1.62 4.79 28.12
C SER A 392 -1.10 5.08 29.52
N ALA A 393 -0.56 4.08 30.23
CA ALA A 393 0.08 4.28 31.52
C ALA A 393 1.30 5.20 31.42
N TRP A 394 2.18 4.97 30.43
CA TRP A 394 3.31 5.87 30.16
C TRP A 394 2.85 7.27 29.78
N LYS A 395 1.76 7.39 29.01
CA LYS A 395 1.16 8.69 28.70
C LYS A 395 0.78 9.46 29.96
N VAL A 396 0.12 8.82 30.93
CA VAL A 396 -0.24 9.46 32.20
C VAL A 396 1.00 9.77 33.05
N MET A 397 1.96 8.85 33.15
CA MET A 397 3.16 9.06 33.99
C MET A 397 4.04 10.21 33.50
N LEU A 398 4.13 10.42 32.18
CA LEU A 398 4.97 11.45 31.55
C LEU A 398 4.26 12.80 31.37
N GLN A 399 2.99 12.93 31.76
CA GLN A 399 2.31 14.22 31.78
C GLN A 399 3.00 15.21 32.71
N GLN A 400 2.77 16.51 32.49
CA GLN A 400 3.29 17.57 33.35
C GLN A 400 2.83 17.42 34.80
N GLN A 401 1.58 17.01 35.01
CA GLN A 401 0.98 16.66 36.29
C GLN A 401 1.00 15.15 36.54
N GLY A 402 1.89 14.43 35.87
CA GLY A 402 2.08 13.00 36.02
C GLY A 402 3.01 12.65 37.17
N VAL A 403 2.96 11.39 37.59
CA VAL A 403 3.71 10.85 38.73
C VAL A 403 5.21 11.16 38.67
N ILE A 404 5.83 11.14 37.49
CA ILE A 404 7.28 11.38 37.36
C ILE A 404 7.61 12.83 37.71
N ASN A 405 6.85 13.79 37.18
CA ASN A 405 7.04 15.20 37.52
C ASN A 405 6.76 15.45 39.01
N ASP A 406 5.71 14.86 39.57
CA ASP A 406 5.40 15.00 41.00
C ASP A 406 6.55 14.52 41.90
N VAL A 407 7.17 13.40 41.55
CA VAL A 407 8.35 12.89 42.28
C VAL A 407 9.55 13.83 42.11
N LEU A 408 9.79 14.39 40.92
CA LEU A 408 10.88 15.35 40.69
C LEU A 408 10.70 16.64 41.49
N VAL A 409 9.47 17.15 41.56
CA VAL A 409 9.12 18.32 42.38
C VAL A 409 9.27 18.00 43.86
N TRP A 410 8.80 16.83 44.29
CA TRP A 410 8.95 16.37 45.67
C TRP A 410 10.42 16.22 46.11
N LEU A 411 11.28 15.72 45.21
CA LEU A 411 12.73 15.65 45.44
C LEU A 411 13.44 17.01 45.38
N GLY A 412 12.74 18.08 45.02
CA GLY A 412 13.31 19.42 44.86
C GLY A 412 14.21 19.58 43.63
N LEU A 413 14.14 18.66 42.65
CA LEU A 413 14.92 18.71 41.42
C LEU A 413 14.34 19.70 40.39
N VAL A 414 13.03 19.95 40.46
CA VAL A 414 12.28 20.83 39.55
C VAL A 414 11.28 21.65 40.38
N GLY A 415 11.08 22.93 40.06
CA GLY A 415 10.06 23.76 40.70
C GLY A 415 8.65 23.39 40.23
N ASP A 416 7.63 23.60 41.08
CA ASP A 416 6.24 23.25 40.73
C ASP A 416 5.70 24.01 39.51
N GLY A 417 6.20 25.23 39.26
CA GLY A 417 5.89 26.03 38.07
C GLY A 417 6.68 25.65 36.80
N ASP A 418 7.78 24.91 36.94
CA ASP A 418 8.74 24.59 35.85
C ASP A 418 8.73 23.10 35.47
N ARG A 419 7.59 22.44 35.64
CA ARG A 419 7.39 21.01 35.35
C ARG A 419 7.77 20.66 33.91
N LEU A 420 8.51 19.57 33.75
CA LEU A 420 9.07 19.16 32.47
C LEU A 420 8.00 18.65 31.49
N VAL A 421 8.06 19.12 30.24
CA VAL A 421 7.23 18.60 29.14
C VAL A 421 7.87 17.31 28.61
N MET A 422 7.46 16.17 29.16
CA MET A 422 8.03 14.86 28.81
C MET A 422 7.16 14.03 27.86
N ILE A 423 6.04 14.59 27.38
CA ILE A 423 5.08 13.91 26.51
C ILE A 423 4.70 14.75 25.31
N ASN A 424 4.16 14.09 24.28
CA ASN A 424 3.84 14.64 22.96
C ASN A 424 5.09 15.15 22.24
N ASN A 425 6.22 14.48 22.49
CA ASN A 425 7.51 14.79 21.90
C ASN A 425 8.40 13.55 21.75
N GLN A 426 9.54 13.74 21.10
CA GLN A 426 10.56 12.71 20.90
C GLN A 426 11.01 12.02 22.21
N PHE A 427 11.15 12.76 23.31
CA PHE A 427 11.62 12.20 24.59
C PHE A 427 10.63 11.16 25.12
N GLY A 428 9.34 11.48 25.14
CA GLY A 428 8.30 10.57 25.60
C GLY A 428 8.27 9.26 24.81
N THR A 429 8.42 9.34 23.48
CA THR A 429 8.53 8.15 22.62
C THR A 429 9.74 7.31 22.96
N ILE A 430 10.93 7.91 23.13
CA ILE A 430 12.15 7.17 23.45
C ILE A 430 12.00 6.45 24.79
N VAL A 431 11.50 7.11 25.83
CA VAL A 431 11.34 6.52 27.17
C VAL A 431 10.34 5.36 27.14
N ALA A 432 9.15 5.59 26.58
CA ALA A 432 8.10 4.57 26.54
C ALA A 432 8.53 3.35 25.70
N MET A 433 9.12 3.58 24.53
CA MET A 433 9.59 2.50 23.66
C MET A 433 10.78 1.75 24.25
N THR A 434 11.70 2.43 24.94
CA THR A 434 12.82 1.77 25.64
C THR A 434 12.28 0.76 26.64
N HIS A 435 11.31 1.15 27.48
CA HIS A 435 10.70 0.22 28.44
C HIS A 435 9.98 -0.94 27.74
N ILE A 436 9.21 -0.66 26.69
CA ILE A 436 8.45 -1.70 25.96
C ILE A 436 9.38 -2.71 25.29
N LEU A 437 10.52 -2.25 24.75
CA LEU A 437 11.46 -3.08 24.00
C LEU A 437 12.58 -3.67 24.85
N LEU A 438 12.75 -3.21 26.10
CA LEU A 438 13.81 -3.68 27.01
C LEU A 438 13.87 -5.22 27.15
N PRO A 439 12.75 -5.94 27.30
CA PRO A 439 12.81 -7.41 27.41
C PRO A 439 13.40 -8.09 26.18
N PHE A 440 13.18 -7.54 24.98
CA PHE A 440 13.72 -8.07 23.73
C PHE A 440 15.24 -7.86 23.60
N MET A 441 15.83 -6.91 24.35
CA MET A 441 17.28 -6.79 24.50
C MET A 441 17.83 -7.77 25.55
N ILE A 442 17.13 -7.89 26.69
CA ILE A 442 17.58 -8.72 27.81
C ILE A 442 17.63 -10.20 27.44
N LEU A 443 16.64 -10.72 26.71
CA LEU A 443 16.55 -12.16 26.42
C LEU A 443 17.74 -12.69 25.59
N PRO A 444 18.13 -12.10 24.44
CA PRO A 444 19.31 -12.55 23.69
C PRO A 444 20.61 -12.36 24.48
N LEU A 445 20.76 -11.24 25.20
CA LEU A 445 21.92 -10.99 26.05
C LEU A 445 22.07 -12.07 27.13
N TYR A 446 20.99 -12.34 27.87
CA TYR A 446 20.97 -13.37 28.90
C TYR A 446 21.28 -14.75 28.31
N SER A 447 20.71 -15.09 27.15
CA SER A 447 20.91 -16.37 26.47
C SER A 447 22.40 -16.64 26.16
N VAL A 448 23.15 -15.62 25.75
CA VAL A 448 24.59 -15.73 25.51
C VAL A 448 25.36 -15.67 26.82
N MET A 449 25.07 -14.71 27.69
CA MET A 449 25.81 -14.48 28.93
C MET A 449 25.78 -15.66 29.91
N GLN A 450 24.67 -16.40 29.99
CA GLN A 450 24.56 -17.58 30.86
C GLN A 450 25.49 -18.73 30.43
N THR A 451 25.95 -18.73 29.17
CA THR A 451 26.86 -19.77 28.65
C THR A 451 28.32 -19.48 28.96
N ILE A 452 28.66 -18.27 29.37
CA ILE A 452 30.05 -17.84 29.65
C ILE A 452 30.51 -18.44 30.99
N PRO A 453 31.51 -19.34 31.01
CA PRO A 453 31.99 -19.94 32.25
C PRO A 453 32.60 -18.91 33.21
N GLN A 454 32.15 -18.92 34.46
CA GLN A 454 32.68 -18.07 35.53
C GLN A 454 34.18 -18.30 35.81
N THR A 455 34.71 -19.46 35.41
CA THR A 455 36.12 -19.81 35.55
C THR A 455 37.03 -18.90 34.73
N TYR A 456 36.57 -18.35 33.60
CA TYR A 456 37.36 -17.42 32.78
C TYR A 456 37.71 -16.14 33.53
N LEU A 457 36.77 -15.58 34.27
CA LEU A 457 37.00 -14.41 35.11
C LEU A 457 37.94 -14.72 36.28
N ARG A 458 37.82 -15.92 36.89
CA ARG A 458 38.73 -16.35 37.96
C ARG A 458 40.17 -16.53 37.45
N ALA A 459 40.33 -17.14 36.28
CA ALA A 459 41.63 -17.33 35.63
C ALA A 459 42.30 -16.00 35.25
N ALA A 460 41.53 -15.04 34.72
CA ALA A 460 42.05 -13.70 34.42
C ALA A 460 42.59 -13.00 35.69
N LYS A 461 41.85 -13.09 36.80
CA LYS A 461 42.28 -12.51 38.08
C LYS A 461 43.53 -13.19 38.65
N SER A 462 43.68 -14.51 38.52
CA SER A 462 44.90 -15.20 38.95
C SER A 462 46.15 -14.80 38.15
N LEU A 463 45.98 -14.29 36.92
CA LEU A 463 47.05 -13.74 36.10
C LEU A 463 47.32 -12.25 36.38
N GLY A 464 46.73 -11.68 37.44
CA GLY A 464 46.94 -10.29 37.85
C GLY A 464 45.96 -9.27 37.24
N ALA A 465 44.92 -9.70 36.53
CA ALA A 465 43.92 -8.78 35.99
C ALA A 465 43.01 -8.22 37.10
N THR A 466 42.74 -6.90 37.06
CA THR A 466 41.71 -6.28 37.90
C THR A 466 40.30 -6.70 37.45
N ASN A 467 39.28 -6.49 38.28
CA ASN A 467 37.88 -6.74 37.90
C ASN A 467 37.48 -6.03 36.60
N TRP A 468 37.93 -4.78 36.44
CA TRP A 468 37.68 -3.98 35.24
C TRP A 468 38.35 -4.60 34.01
N THR A 469 39.63 -4.95 34.12
CA THR A 469 40.39 -5.57 33.03
C THR A 469 39.81 -6.93 32.65
N ALA A 470 39.48 -7.78 33.64
CA ALA A 470 38.88 -9.09 33.41
C ALA A 470 37.51 -8.97 32.73
N PHE A 471 36.70 -7.99 33.12
CA PHE A 471 35.40 -7.75 32.48
C PHE A 471 35.58 -7.33 31.01
N TRP A 472 36.29 -6.25 30.72
CA TRP A 472 36.37 -5.70 29.36
C TRP A 472 37.19 -6.54 28.39
N ARG A 473 38.22 -7.24 28.88
CA ARG A 473 39.13 -8.00 28.02
C ARG A 473 38.75 -9.47 27.86
N VAL A 474 38.01 -10.05 28.81
CA VAL A 474 37.67 -11.48 28.79
C VAL A 474 36.16 -11.69 28.67
N TYR A 475 35.35 -11.04 29.52
CA TYR A 475 33.90 -11.29 29.55
C TYR A 475 33.14 -10.55 28.43
N PHE A 476 33.33 -9.24 28.30
CA PHE A 476 32.60 -8.39 27.35
C PHE A 476 32.74 -8.86 25.89
N PRO A 477 33.93 -9.24 25.37
CA PRO A 477 34.04 -9.71 23.99
C PRO A 477 33.20 -10.96 23.71
N GLN A 478 32.98 -11.82 24.72
CA GLN A 478 32.16 -13.02 24.60
C GLN A 478 30.65 -12.72 24.66
N SER A 479 30.24 -11.57 25.20
CA SER A 479 28.83 -11.15 25.20
C SER A 479 28.43 -10.35 23.95
N VAL A 480 29.40 -9.95 23.10
CA VAL A 480 29.16 -9.19 21.85
C VAL A 480 28.13 -9.87 20.92
N PRO A 481 28.13 -11.20 20.70
CA PRO A 481 27.09 -11.85 19.89
C PRO A 481 25.68 -11.64 20.45
N GLY A 482 25.54 -11.60 21.78
CA GLY A 482 24.28 -11.32 22.46
C GLY A 482 23.84 -9.86 22.30
N ILE A 483 24.79 -8.91 22.37
CA ILE A 483 24.52 -7.49 22.08
C ILE A 483 24.05 -7.35 20.63
N GLY A 484 24.72 -8.00 19.68
CA GLY A 484 24.34 -7.97 18.28
C GLY A 484 22.92 -8.48 18.06
N ALA A 485 22.62 -9.68 18.56
CA ALA A 485 21.31 -10.32 18.42
C ALA A 485 20.17 -9.50 19.06
N GLY A 486 20.41 -8.94 20.26
CA GLY A 486 19.45 -8.07 20.93
C GLY A 486 19.27 -6.74 20.20
N SER A 487 20.37 -6.14 19.71
CA SER A 487 20.34 -4.84 19.02
C SER A 487 19.57 -4.92 17.72
N ILE A 488 19.81 -5.93 16.88
CA ILE A 488 19.09 -6.07 15.63
C ILE A 488 17.60 -6.31 15.85
N LEU A 489 17.25 -7.16 16.84
CA LEU A 489 15.86 -7.44 17.17
C LEU A 489 15.14 -6.17 17.64
N VAL A 490 15.72 -5.44 18.61
CA VAL A 490 15.13 -4.20 19.12
C VAL A 490 15.05 -3.13 18.04
N PHE A 491 16.08 -2.99 17.22
CA PHE A 491 16.13 -1.98 16.17
C PHE A 491 15.06 -2.21 15.10
N ILE A 492 14.92 -3.45 14.61
CA ILE A 492 13.89 -3.82 13.63
C ILE A 492 12.49 -3.60 14.22
N LEU A 493 12.26 -4.03 15.46
CA LEU A 493 10.99 -3.79 16.14
C LEU A 493 10.69 -2.30 16.35
N ALA A 494 11.71 -1.50 16.66
CA ALA A 494 11.56 -0.07 16.88
C ALA A 494 11.17 0.67 15.59
N ILE A 495 11.82 0.39 14.46
CA ILE A 495 11.55 1.08 13.19
C ILE A 495 10.08 0.91 12.75
N GLY A 496 9.56 -0.31 12.81
CA GLY A 496 8.20 -0.63 12.38
C GLY A 496 7.10 -0.19 13.35
N TYR A 497 7.46 0.39 14.50
CA TYR A 497 6.49 0.72 15.54
C TYR A 497 5.70 1.99 15.19
N TYR A 498 4.37 1.93 15.25
CA TYR A 498 3.52 3.10 15.01
C TYR A 498 2.60 3.46 16.20
N ILE A 499 2.11 2.47 16.97
CA ILE A 499 1.12 2.69 18.04
C ILE A 499 1.65 3.60 19.16
N THR A 500 2.82 3.28 19.74
CA THR A 500 3.39 4.08 20.85
C THR A 500 3.80 5.49 20.42
N PRO A 501 4.51 5.68 19.28
CA PRO A 501 4.75 7.01 18.71
C PRO A 501 3.48 7.85 18.50
N GLU A 502 2.38 7.23 18.05
CA GLU A 502 1.11 7.93 17.83
C GLU A 502 0.53 8.48 19.15
N ILE A 503 0.61 7.70 20.23
CA ILE A 503 -0.05 8.03 21.50
C ILE A 503 0.80 9.00 22.36
N VAL A 504 2.13 8.91 22.27
CA VAL A 504 3.06 9.59 23.20
C VAL A 504 3.96 10.63 22.49
N GLY A 505 4.13 10.53 21.17
CA GLY A 505 5.17 11.25 20.43
C GLY A 505 4.80 12.63 19.89
N GLY A 506 3.50 12.96 19.77
CA GLY A 506 3.05 14.25 19.23
C GLY A 506 3.68 14.56 17.87
N THR A 507 4.13 15.81 17.65
CA THR A 507 4.66 16.23 16.34
C THR A 507 6.12 15.85 16.12
N THR A 508 6.92 15.71 17.18
CA THR A 508 8.37 15.47 17.09
C THR A 508 8.76 14.01 17.31
N GLY A 509 7.88 13.19 17.88
CA GLY A 509 8.12 11.77 18.19
C GLY A 509 7.42 10.77 17.27
N THR A 510 6.79 11.21 16.18
CA THR A 510 6.14 10.35 15.18
C THR A 510 7.13 9.73 14.19
N PHE A 511 6.85 8.50 13.76
CA PHE A 511 7.66 7.73 12.80
C PHE A 511 7.04 7.71 11.42
N ILE A 512 7.84 7.24 10.45
CA ILE A 512 7.37 6.99 9.09
C ILE A 512 6.25 5.94 9.08
N SER A 513 6.30 4.97 9.99
CA SER A 513 5.28 3.95 10.21
C SER A 513 3.91 4.53 10.55
N ASN A 514 3.85 5.69 11.23
CA ASN A 514 2.60 6.44 11.47
C ASN A 514 1.99 6.95 10.16
N ARG A 515 2.83 7.45 9.24
CA ARG A 515 2.36 7.91 7.92
C ARG A 515 1.93 6.76 7.03
N ILE A 516 2.61 5.62 7.09
CA ILE A 516 2.19 4.40 6.38
C ILE A 516 0.78 4.00 6.86
N ALA A 517 0.56 3.95 8.18
CA ALA A 517 -0.76 3.63 8.75
C ALA A 517 -1.83 4.66 8.33
N TYR A 518 -1.51 5.95 8.37
CA TYR A 518 -2.40 7.01 7.90
C TYR A 518 -2.81 6.82 6.44
N HIS A 519 -1.85 6.45 5.57
CA HIS A 519 -2.14 6.28 4.15
C HIS A 519 -2.99 5.05 3.85
N ILE A 520 -2.87 3.99 4.65
CA ILE A 520 -3.70 2.79 4.54
C ILE A 520 -5.11 3.03 5.07
N SER A 521 -5.24 3.62 6.26
CA SER A 521 -6.50 3.63 7.01
C SER A 521 -7.31 4.92 6.90
N SER A 522 -6.69 6.05 6.60
CA SER A 522 -7.37 7.36 6.55
C SER A 522 -7.42 7.91 5.14
N SER A 523 -6.25 8.01 4.50
CA SER A 523 -6.13 8.64 3.18
C SER A 523 -6.46 7.69 2.02
N LEU A 524 -6.56 6.38 2.32
CA LEU A 524 -6.79 5.29 1.36
C LEU A 524 -5.86 5.33 0.12
N ASN A 525 -4.64 5.86 0.29
CA ASN A 525 -3.61 5.92 -0.74
C ASN A 525 -2.66 4.73 -0.58
N TRP A 526 -3.12 3.57 -1.06
CA TRP A 526 -2.44 2.29 -0.85
C TRP A 526 -1.12 2.22 -1.61
N GLY A 527 -1.03 2.87 -2.78
CA GLY A 527 0.21 2.93 -3.55
C GLY A 527 1.32 3.72 -2.84
N LEU A 528 0.99 4.88 -2.27
CA LEU A 528 1.95 5.65 -1.48
C LEU A 528 2.36 4.91 -0.20
N ALA A 529 1.41 4.30 0.50
CA ALA A 529 1.70 3.49 1.67
C ALA A 529 2.63 2.31 1.34
N ALA A 530 2.38 1.63 0.23
CA ALA A 530 3.20 0.52 -0.26
C ALA A 530 4.62 0.99 -0.62
N ALA A 531 4.77 2.14 -1.27
CA ALA A 531 6.08 2.69 -1.61
C ALA A 531 6.90 3.04 -0.36
N LEU A 532 6.29 3.71 0.61
CA LEU A 532 6.90 4.00 1.91
C LEU A 532 7.32 2.71 2.64
N GLY A 533 6.43 1.71 2.67
CA GLY A 533 6.70 0.39 3.25
C GLY A 533 7.82 -0.36 2.53
N ALA A 534 7.87 -0.31 1.20
CA ALA A 534 8.91 -0.93 0.38
C ALA A 534 10.29 -0.31 0.65
N ILE A 535 10.37 1.02 0.73
CA ILE A 535 11.62 1.72 1.09
C ILE A 535 12.05 1.32 2.51
N LEU A 536 11.13 1.32 3.46
CA LEU A 536 11.42 0.93 4.85
C LEU A 536 11.94 -0.51 4.93
N LEU A 537 11.29 -1.44 4.21
CA LEU A 537 11.71 -2.83 4.12
C LEU A 537 13.10 -2.95 3.49
N ALA A 538 13.37 -2.24 2.39
CA ALA A 538 14.68 -2.25 1.75
C ALA A 538 15.77 -1.75 2.70
N VAL A 539 15.52 -0.66 3.45
CA VAL A 539 16.43 -0.16 4.48
C VAL A 539 16.70 -1.22 5.55
N VAL A 540 15.65 -1.87 6.05
CA VAL A 540 15.79 -2.95 7.05
C VAL A 540 16.59 -4.13 6.52
N LEU A 541 16.33 -4.56 5.28
CA LEU A 541 17.07 -5.67 4.65
C LEU A 541 18.54 -5.33 4.43
N ILE A 542 18.86 -4.11 4.00
CA ILE A 542 20.24 -3.63 3.85
C ILE A 542 20.96 -3.63 5.20
N LEU A 543 20.29 -3.17 6.26
CA LEU A 543 20.87 -3.15 7.61
C LEU A 543 21.05 -4.55 8.18
N TYR A 544 20.10 -5.44 7.95
CA TYR A 544 20.21 -6.86 8.29
C TYR A 544 21.41 -7.51 7.58
N TRP A 545 21.54 -7.29 6.28
CA TRP A 545 22.66 -7.80 5.48
C TRP A 545 24.01 -7.24 5.97
N ALA A 546 24.08 -5.94 6.25
CA ALA A 546 25.28 -5.31 6.79
C ALA A 546 25.65 -5.88 8.17
N TYR A 547 24.66 -6.09 9.03
CA TYR A 547 24.85 -6.70 10.34
C TYR A 547 25.37 -8.13 10.24
N ASP A 548 24.74 -8.96 9.40
CA ASP A 548 25.15 -10.35 9.18
C ASP A 548 26.60 -10.42 8.70
N LYS A 549 26.99 -9.51 7.79
CA LYS A 549 28.35 -9.42 7.30
C LYS A 549 29.38 -9.04 8.37
N ILE A 550 29.01 -8.18 9.33
CA ILE A 550 29.91 -7.69 10.39
C ILE A 550 30.03 -8.69 11.55
N VAL A 551 28.92 -9.29 11.97
CA VAL A 551 28.86 -10.17 13.15
C VAL A 551 29.11 -11.63 12.79
N GLY A 552 28.82 -12.04 11.55
CA GLY A 552 29.02 -13.41 11.07
C GLY A 552 28.11 -14.39 11.79
N ILE A 553 26.80 -14.30 11.58
CA ILE A 553 25.81 -15.21 12.21
C ILE A 553 26.09 -16.67 11.81
N ASP A 554 26.71 -16.90 10.65
CA ASP A 554 27.17 -18.23 10.22
C ASP A 554 28.16 -18.91 11.19
N ASN A 555 28.82 -18.15 12.10
CA ASN A 555 29.67 -18.69 13.16
C ASN A 555 28.92 -18.89 14.50
N VAL A 556 27.68 -18.42 14.60
CA VAL A 556 26.80 -18.69 15.75
C VAL A 556 26.20 -20.06 15.53
N LYS A 557 26.90 -21.09 16.04
CA LYS A 557 26.34 -22.44 16.15
C LYS A 557 25.05 -22.37 16.97
N LEU A 558 23.91 -22.31 16.29
CA LEU A 558 22.63 -22.63 16.87
C LEU A 558 22.62 -24.14 17.09
N GLY A 559 23.08 -24.56 18.27
CA GLY A 559 22.83 -25.86 18.91
C GLY A 559 23.03 -27.09 18.05
#